data_AF-A0A512JDC2-F1
#
_entry.id   AF-A0A512JDC2-F1
#
_cell.length_a   1.000
_cell.length_b   1.000
_cell.length_c   1.000
_cell.angle_alpha   90.00
_cell.angle_beta   90.00
_cell.angle_gamma   90.00
#
_symmetry.space_group_name_H-M   'P 1'
#
loop_
_entity.id
_entity.type
_entity.pdbx_description
1 polymer ?
#
loop_
_entity_poly.entity_id
_entity_poly.type
_entity_poly.pdbx_seq_one_letter_code
_entity_poly.pdbx_strand_id
1 'polypeptide(L)' 'MPSTLDDSLKPHTSNPLRLAELDTYGILDTAPEEGFDDVVQIARLICDAPVALVSFVAAQRQWFKARVTSPGVV' A
#
# COMPACT_ATOMS: atom_id res chain seq x y z
N MET A 1 27.55 5.51 -26.30
CA MET A 1 26.07 5.68 -26.36
C MET A 1 25.59 5.92 -24.94
N PRO A 2 25.05 7.10 -24.57
CA PRO A 2 24.41 7.22 -23.27
C PRO A 2 23.07 6.49 -23.37
N SER A 3 22.98 5.40 -22.65
CA SER A 3 21.74 4.70 -22.33
C SER A 3 20.85 5.64 -21.54
N THR A 4 20.00 6.39 -22.24
CA THR A 4 18.76 6.95 -21.69
C THR A 4 17.83 5.79 -21.39
N LEU A 5 18.21 4.98 -20.40
CA LEU A 5 17.30 4.10 -19.69
C LEU A 5 16.24 5.02 -19.10
N ASP A 6 15.04 4.86 -19.63
CA ASP A 6 13.84 5.60 -19.30
C ASP A 6 13.74 5.87 -17.79
N ASP A 7 14.04 7.11 -17.38
CA ASP A 7 13.87 7.56 -15.99
C ASP A 7 12.38 7.47 -15.57
N SER A 8 11.47 7.31 -16.54
CA SER A 8 10.04 7.06 -16.38
C SER A 8 9.70 5.69 -15.77
N LEU A 9 10.66 4.75 -15.71
CA LEU A 9 10.51 3.47 -14.99
C LEU A 9 10.94 3.55 -13.51
N LYS A 10 11.46 4.69 -13.03
CA LYS A 10 11.61 4.88 -11.59
C LYS A 10 10.21 4.87 -10.98
N PRO A 11 9.93 3.97 -10.03
CA PRO A 11 8.61 3.97 -9.43
C PRO A 11 8.41 5.33 -8.76
N HIS A 12 7.33 6.03 -9.13
CA HIS A 12 6.97 7.35 -8.58
C HIS A 12 6.85 7.34 -7.04
N THR A 13 6.87 6.15 -6.44
CA THR A 13 6.97 5.90 -5.02
C THR A 13 8.27 6.40 -4.39
N SER A 14 9.36 6.63 -5.13
CA SER A 14 10.60 7.19 -4.58
C SER A 14 10.62 8.73 -4.51
N ASN A 15 9.52 9.42 -4.85
CA ASN A 15 9.45 10.88 -4.80
C ASN A 15 9.64 11.39 -3.35
N PRO A 16 10.67 12.22 -3.07
CA PRO A 16 11.01 12.66 -1.72
C PRO A 16 9.93 13.54 -1.08
N LEU A 17 9.18 14.33 -1.86
CA LEU A 17 8.05 15.11 -1.34
C LEU A 17 6.97 14.15 -0.84
N ARG A 18 6.50 13.23 -1.69
CA ARG A 18 5.50 12.23 -1.29
C ARG A 18 5.92 11.44 -0.03
N LEU A 19 7.21 11.13 0.12
CA LEU A 19 7.74 10.44 1.30
C LEU A 19 7.72 11.32 2.56
N ALA A 20 8.06 12.60 2.45
CA ALA A 20 7.96 13.55 3.54
C ALA A 20 6.50 13.72 3.98
N GLU A 21 5.56 13.90 3.03
CA GLU A 21 4.13 13.91 3.34
C GLU A 21 3.68 12.60 4.00
N LEU A 22 4.09 11.44 3.51
CA LEU A 22 3.74 10.15 4.12
C LEU A 22 4.20 10.05 5.58
N ASP A 23 5.40 10.54 5.89
CA ASP A 23 5.95 10.56 7.25
C ASP A 23 5.14 11.49 8.17
N THR A 24 4.69 12.65 7.66
CA THR A 24 3.87 13.59 8.46
C THR A 24 2.52 13.04 8.91
N TYR A 25 1.94 12.08 8.18
CA TYR A 25 0.72 11.39 8.64
C TYR A 25 0.95 10.50 9.87
N GLY A 26 2.20 10.16 10.18
CA GLY A 26 2.53 9.31 11.34
C GLY A 26 1.88 7.93 11.29
N ILE A 27 1.47 7.46 10.10
CA ILE A 27 0.66 6.26 9.92
C ILE A 27 1.50 4.98 9.79
N LEU A 28 2.79 5.12 9.45
CA LEU A 28 3.71 3.98 9.37
C LEU A 28 3.99 3.43 10.77
N ASP A 29 4.07 2.10 10.89
CA ASP A 29 4.33 1.40 12.17
C ASP A 29 3.31 1.68 13.30
N THR A 30 2.11 2.11 12.94
CA THR A 30 1.00 2.29 13.89
C THR A 30 0.20 1.00 14.08
N ALA A 31 -0.57 0.96 15.17
CA ALA A 31 -1.50 -0.13 15.42
C ALA A 31 -2.55 -0.26 14.28
N PRO A 32 -3.14 -1.44 14.10
CA PRO A 32 -4.32 -1.61 13.25
C PRO A 32 -5.44 -0.66 13.68
N GLU A 33 -6.16 -0.11 12.71
CA GLU A 33 -7.32 0.76 12.96
C GLU A 33 -8.51 0.21 12.19
N GLU A 34 -9.67 0.13 12.85
CA GLU A 34 -10.91 -0.47 12.34
C GLU A 34 -11.34 0.15 11.00
N GLY A 35 -11.18 1.46 10.83
CA GLY A 35 -11.53 2.14 9.58
C GLY A 35 -10.78 1.61 8.34
N PHE A 36 -9.53 1.15 8.49
CA PHE A 36 -8.81 0.54 7.37
C PHE A 36 -9.22 -0.92 7.14
N ASP A 37 -9.56 -1.64 8.20
CA ASP A 37 -10.05 -3.01 8.10
C ASP A 37 -11.41 -3.05 7.39
N ASP A 38 -12.31 -2.11 7.70
CA ASP A 38 -13.60 -1.96 7.04
C ASP A 38 -13.45 -1.69 5.53
N VAL A 39 -12.55 -0.76 5.16
CA VAL A 39 -12.26 -0.46 3.75
C VAL A 39 -11.79 -1.70 3.02
N VAL A 40 -10.91 -2.48 3.63
CA VAL A 40 -10.38 -3.71 3.04
C VAL A 40 -11.46 -4.79 2.91
N GLN A 41 -12.36 -4.91 3.88
CA GLN A 41 -13.51 -5.82 3.79
C GLN A 41 -14.48 -5.41 2.67
N ILE A 42 -14.84 -4.13 2.61
CA ILE A 42 -15.74 -3.59 1.58
C ILE A 42 -15.12 -3.78 0.20
N ALA A 43 -13.85 -3.41 0.02
CA ALA A 43 -13.14 -3.58 -1.25
C ALA A 43 -13.13 -5.06 -1.70
N ARG A 44 -12.93 -5.98 -0.76
CA ARG A 44 -12.98 -7.41 -1.07
C ARG A 44 -14.36 -7.85 -1.56
N LEU A 45 -15.42 -7.44 -0.85
CA LEU A 45 -16.80 -7.81 -1.17
C LEU A 45 -17.25 -7.23 -2.51
N ILE A 46 -16.93 -5.96 -2.78
CA ILE A 46 -17.31 -5.27 -4.02
C ILE A 46 -16.57 -5.87 -5.23
N CYS A 47 -15.29 -6.17 -5.08
CA CYS A 47 -14.46 -6.68 -6.17
C CYS A 47 -14.53 -8.19 -6.35
N ASP A 48 -15.32 -8.90 -5.54
CA ASP A 48 -15.37 -10.38 -5.47
C ASP A 48 -13.96 -11.02 -5.46
N ALA A 49 -13.08 -10.43 -4.65
CA ALA A 49 -11.67 -10.80 -4.62
C ALA A 49 -11.38 -11.78 -3.45
N PRO A 50 -10.42 -12.72 -3.60
CA PRO A 50 -10.01 -13.58 -2.50
C PRO A 50 -9.17 -12.84 -1.44
N VAL A 51 -8.53 -11.73 -1.84
CA VAL A 51 -7.63 -10.92 -1.01
C VAL A 51 -7.84 -9.44 -1.30
N ALA A 52 -7.86 -8.63 -0.25
CA ALA A 52 -7.78 -7.17 -0.35
C ALA A 52 -6.85 -6.63 0.74
N LEU A 53 -6.23 -5.48 0.49
CA LEU A 53 -5.32 -4.84 1.44
C LEU A 53 -5.19 -3.34 1.19
N VAL A 54 -4.81 -2.62 2.24
CA VAL A 54 -4.32 -1.25 2.17
C VAL A 54 -2.85 -1.26 2.55
N SER A 55 -2.00 -0.72 1.68
CA SER A 55 -0.55 -0.63 1.93
C SER A 55 -0.01 0.76 1.61
N PHE A 56 0.90 1.22 2.46
CA PHE A 56 1.67 2.43 2.26
C PHE A 56 3.07 2.08 1.77
N VAL A 57 3.50 2.71 0.68
CA VAL A 57 4.86 2.52 0.13
C VAL A 57 5.76 3.60 0.72
N ALA A 58 6.72 3.20 1.55
CA ALA A 58 7.78 4.04 2.10
C ALA A 58 9.06 3.92 1.24
N ALA A 59 10.10 4.68 1.60
CA ALA A 59 11.32 4.79 0.79
C ALA A 59 12.02 3.45 0.55
N GLN A 60 12.03 2.58 1.57
CA GLN A 60 12.76 1.30 1.54
C GLN A 60 11.88 0.09 1.83
N ARG A 61 10.58 0.28 2.07
CA ARG A 61 9.67 -0.81 2.43
C ARG A 61 8.24 -0.51 2.02
N GLN A 62 7.48 -1.56 1.78
CA GLN A 62 6.03 -1.51 1.72
C GLN A 62 5.48 -1.95 3.07
N TRP A 63 4.54 -1.19 3.61
CA TRP A 63 3.93 -1.43 4.91
C TRP A 63 2.43 -1.65 4.75
N PHE A 64 1.89 -2.69 5.38
CA PHE A 64 0.49 -3.09 5.24
C PHE A 64 -0.32 -2.58 6.44
N LYS A 65 -1.28 -1.69 6.19
CA LYS A 65 -2.15 -1.12 7.22
C LYS A 65 -3.28 -2.07 7.61
N ALA A 66 -3.87 -2.69 6.60
CA ALA A 66 -4.95 -3.65 6.74
C ALA A 66 -4.86 -4.69 5.62
N ARG A 67 -5.24 -5.93 5.92
CA ARG A 67 -5.26 -7.03 4.95
C ARG A 67 -6.29 -8.06 5.36
N VAL A 68 -7.15 -8.45 4.43
CA VAL A 68 -8.07 -9.57 4.60
C VAL A 68 -7.77 -10.61 3.51
N THR A 69 -7.72 -11.86 3.92
CA THR A 69 -7.62 -13.03 3.03
C THR A 69 -8.77 -13.96 3.39
N SER A 70 -9.44 -14.59 2.42
CA SER A 70 -10.32 -15.70 2.79
C SER A 70 -9.46 -16.86 3.28
N PRO A 71 -9.85 -17.54 4.37
CA PRO A 71 -9.50 -18.94 4.50
C PRO A 71 -10.15 -19.66 3.31
N GLY A 72 -9.37 -20.47 2.58
CA GLY A 72 -9.86 -21.21 1.43
C GLY A 72 -11.09 -22.03 1.79
N VAL A 73 -12.10 -22.01 0.92
CA VAL A 73 -13.14 -23.04 0.90
C VAL A 73 -12.42 -24.36 0.67
N VAL A 74 -12.43 -25.23 1.68
CA VAL A 74 -12.04 -26.65 1.60
C VAL A 74 -13.07 -27.46 0.85
#